data_AF-W0GA62-F1
#
_entry.id   AF-W0GA62-F1
#
_cell.length_a   1.000
_cell.length_b   1.000
_cell.length_c   1.000
_cell.angle_alpha   90.00
_cell.angle_beta   90.00
_cell.angle_gamma   90.00
#
_symmetry.space_group_name_H-M   'P 1'
#
loop_
_entity.id
_entity.type
_entity.pdbx_description
1 polymer ?
#
loop_
_entity_poly.entity_id
_entity_poly.type
_entity_poly.pdbx_seq_one_letter_code
_entity_poly.pdbx_strand_id
1 'polypeptide(L)' 'AICNGTTTMIGGGTGPADGTNATTCTPGKWNIHRMIESVDNFPMNFGFLAKGNDSLEPALFEQIKSGACGLKLHEDWGTT' A
#
# COMPACT_ATOMS: atom_id res chain seq x y z
N ALA A 1 -4.49 6.94 -15.63
CA ALA A 1 -4.10 5.53 -15.81
C ALA A 1 -5.02 4.83 -16.82
N ILE A 2 -6.30 4.60 -16.48
CA ILE A 2 -7.23 3.85 -17.35
C ILE A 2 -7.41 4.42 -18.75
N CYS A 3 -7.48 5.75 -18.91
CA CYS A 3 -7.60 6.40 -20.22
C CYS A 3 -6.38 6.19 -21.14
N ASN A 4 -5.25 5.71 -20.59
CA ASN A 4 -4.03 5.40 -21.33
C ASN A 4 -3.78 3.86 -21.41
N GLY A 5 -4.80 3.05 -21.17
CA GLY A 5 -4.74 1.59 -21.29
C GLY A 5 -4.17 0.84 -20.08
N THR A 6 -3.79 1.52 -19.00
CA THR A 6 -3.38 0.85 -17.75
C THR A 6 -4.60 0.31 -17.02
N THR A 7 -4.66 -1.01 -16.82
CA THR A 7 -5.81 -1.70 -16.21
C THR A 7 -5.54 -2.21 -14.79
N THR A 8 -4.28 -2.21 -14.36
CA THR A 8 -3.85 -2.70 -13.04
C THR A 8 -2.91 -1.69 -12.39
N MET A 9 -3.19 -1.34 -11.14
CA MET A 9 -2.37 -0.43 -10.34
C MET A 9 -1.84 -1.16 -9.12
N ILE A 10 -0.52 -1.28 -9.00
CA ILE A 10 0.15 -1.82 -7.81
C ILE A 10 0.99 -0.71 -7.21
N GLY A 11 0.79 -0.43 -5.93
CA GLY A 11 1.45 0.67 -5.23
C GLY A 11 0.93 0.78 -3.80
N GLY A 12 1.05 1.95 -3.17
CA GLY A 12 0.52 2.16 -1.84
C GLY A 12 0.31 3.64 -1.57
N GLY A 13 -0.46 3.93 -0.53
CA GLY A 13 -0.81 5.28 -0.12
C GLY A 13 -2.15 5.36 0.62
N THR A 14 -2.44 6.52 1.18
CA THR A 14 -3.66 6.84 1.93
C THR A 14 -4.20 8.23 1.57
N GLY A 15 -4.04 8.65 0.32
CA GLY A 15 -4.28 10.02 -0.13
C GLY A 15 -3.04 10.92 0.00
N PRO A 16 -3.17 12.26 -0.05
CA PRO A 16 -2.04 13.19 -0.15
C PRO A 16 -1.33 13.44 1.20
N ALA A 17 -1.15 12.40 2.01
CA ALA A 17 -0.33 12.45 3.22
C ALA A 17 1.16 12.43 2.88
N ASP A 18 1.99 13.07 3.70
CA ASP A 18 3.45 13.15 3.46
C ASP A 18 4.07 11.77 3.19
N GLY A 19 3.69 10.76 3.98
CA GLY A 19 4.17 9.39 3.79
C GLY A 19 3.78 8.76 2.44
N THR A 20 2.62 9.11 1.87
CA THR A 20 2.17 8.63 0.55
C THR A 20 2.85 9.39 -0.58
N ASN A 21 3.03 10.70 -0.41
CA ASN A 21 3.74 11.54 -1.38
C ASN A 21 5.21 11.12 -1.51
N ALA A 22 5.80 10.62 -0.41
CA ALA A 22 7.15 10.10 -0.38
C ALA A 22 7.25 8.62 -0.80
N THR A 23 6.31 7.78 -0.34
CA THR A 23 6.47 6.32 -0.41
C THR A 23 5.21 5.62 -0.90
N THR A 24 5.41 4.54 -1.66
CA THR A 24 4.33 3.67 -2.13
C THR A 24 3.89 2.67 -1.04
N CYS A 25 3.49 3.19 0.12
CA CYS A 25 3.12 2.40 1.30
C CYS A 25 1.69 2.75 1.77
N THR A 26 0.85 1.76 1.98
CA THR A 26 -0.41 1.83 2.73
C THR A 26 -0.17 1.21 4.12
N PRO A 27 0.26 1.98 5.13
CA PRO A 27 0.80 1.44 6.37
C PRO A 27 -0.30 0.95 7.32
N GLY A 28 -0.20 -0.30 7.76
CA GLY A 28 -1.05 -0.84 8.82
C GLY A 28 -2.45 -1.29 8.39
N LYS A 29 -3.04 -2.18 9.20
CA LYS A 29 -4.33 -2.85 8.94
C LYS A 29 -5.47 -1.90 8.58
N TRP A 30 -5.65 -0.84 9.37
CA TRP A 30 -6.79 0.07 9.19
C TRP A 30 -6.74 0.79 7.83
N ASN A 31 -5.56 1.30 7.45
CA ASN A 31 -5.39 1.98 6.17
C ASN A 31 -5.58 1.03 5.00
N ILE A 32 -5.08 -0.20 5.09
CA ILE A 32 -5.26 -1.21 4.04
C ILE A 32 -6.76 -1.47 3.79
N HIS A 33 -7.54 -1.70 4.85
CA HIS A 33 -8.99 -1.91 4.70
C HIS A 33 -9.69 -0.69 4.09
N ARG A 34 -9.36 0.53 4.55
CA ARG A 34 -9.94 1.76 4.00
C ARG A 34 -9.62 1.95 2.53
N MET A 35 -8.40 1.64 2.11
CA MET A 35 -8.00 1.78 0.71
C MET A 35 -8.68 0.74 -0.18
N ILE A 36 -8.81 -0.51 0.27
CA ILE A 36 -9.56 -1.55 -0.43
C ILE A 36 -11.02 -1.11 -0.62
N GLU A 37 -11.68 -0.66 0.45
CA GLU A 37 -13.05 -0.14 0.37
C GLU A 37 -13.17 1.06 -0.59
N SER A 38 -12.15 1.95 -0.59
CA SER A 38 -12.17 3.14 -1.44
C SER A 38 -12.15 2.83 -2.93
N VAL A 39 -11.57 1.68 -3.32
CA VAL A 39 -11.41 1.30 -4.73
C VAL A 39 -12.44 0.28 -5.23
N ASP A 40 -13.35 -0.20 -4.37
CA ASP A 40 -14.26 -1.31 -4.63
C ASP A 40 -15.15 -1.11 -5.88
N ASN A 41 -15.51 0.14 -6.17
CA ASN A 41 -16.37 0.49 -7.31
C ASN A 41 -15.61 0.93 -8.58
N PHE A 42 -14.28 0.86 -8.59
CA PHE A 42 -13.50 1.25 -9.76
C PHE A 42 -13.33 0.07 -10.72
N PRO A 43 -13.48 0.28 -12.05
CA PRO A 43 -13.31 -0.77 -13.05
C PRO A 43 -11.82 -1.01 -13.37
N MET A 44 -11.00 -1.27 -12.35
CA MET A 44 -9.57 -1.55 -12.48
C MET A 44 -9.14 -2.58 -11.42
N ASN A 45 -8.02 -3.26 -11.67
CA ASN A 45 -7.40 -4.10 -10.66
C ASN A 45 -6.50 -3.26 -9.76
N PHE A 46 -6.50 -3.55 -8.45
CA PHE A 46 -5.67 -2.86 -7.46
C PHE A 46 -4.87 -3.85 -6.61
N GLY A 47 -3.62 -3.50 -6.31
CA GLY A 47 -2.79 -4.15 -5.31
C GLY A 47 -2.15 -3.10 -4.40
N PHE A 48 -2.34 -3.25 -3.09
CA PHE A 48 -1.77 -2.34 -2.10
C PHE A 48 -0.54 -2.94 -1.44
N LEU A 49 0.55 -2.17 -1.44
CA LEU A 49 1.81 -2.46 -0.77
C LEU A 49 1.80 -1.85 0.62
N ALA A 50 2.11 -2.66 1.62
CA ALA A 50 2.27 -2.19 3.00
C ALA A 50 3.68 -1.64 3.25
N LYS A 51 3.87 -0.98 4.40
CA LYS A 51 5.21 -0.55 4.83
C LYS A 51 6.02 -1.79 5.23
N GLY A 52 7.15 -1.99 4.56
CA GLY A 52 8.06 -3.13 4.78
C GLY A 52 9.18 -2.87 5.79
N ASN A 53 9.37 -1.62 6.21
CA ASN A 53 10.45 -1.25 7.12
C ASN A 53 10.05 -1.54 8.58
N ASP A 54 10.44 -2.71 9.05
CA ASP A 54 10.42 -3.13 10.45
C ASP A 54 11.54 -4.13 10.68
N SER A 55 12.09 -4.20 11.90
CA SER A 55 13.12 -5.18 12.26
C SER A 55 12.50 -6.51 12.71
N LEU A 56 11.19 -6.57 12.95
CA LEU A 56 10.48 -7.76 13.40
C LEU A 56 9.32 -8.11 12.46
N GLU A 57 9.15 -9.41 12.22
CA GLU A 57 8.13 -9.94 11.31
C GLU A 57 6.65 -9.72 11.74
N PRO A 58 6.27 -9.70 13.04
CA PRO A 58 4.85 -9.69 13.42
C PRO A 58 4.04 -8.52 12.84
N ALA A 59 4.61 -7.30 12.82
CA ALA A 59 3.97 -6.12 12.25
C ALA A 59 3.84 -6.21 10.72
N LEU A 60 4.79 -6.85 10.05
CA LEU A 60 4.74 -7.11 8.61
C LEU A 60 3.63 -8.12 8.27
N PHE A 61 3.55 -9.20 9.05
CA PHE A 61 2.51 -10.22 8.85
C PHE A 61 1.10 -9.71 9.11
N GLU A 62 0.89 -8.81 10.06
CA GLU A 62 -0.42 -8.19 10.28
C GLU A 62 -0.91 -7.46 9.03
N GLN A 63 -0.02 -6.71 8.37
CA GLN A 63 -0.35 -5.96 7.16
C GLN A 63 -0.71 -6.89 6.00
N ILE A 64 0.07 -7.96 5.78
CA ILE A 64 -0.23 -8.97 4.76
C ILE A 64 -1.59 -9.64 5.03
N LYS A 65 -1.84 -10.06 6.27
CA LYS A 65 -3.13 -10.65 6.68
C LYS A 65 -4.32 -9.70 6.50
N SER A 66 -4.07 -8.40 6.47
CA SER A 66 -5.09 -7.37 6.26
C SER A 66 -5.39 -7.09 4.78
N GLY A 67 -4.71 -7.76 3.86
CA GLY A 67 -4.98 -7.67 2.41
C GLY A 67 -3.90 -6.97 1.59
N ALA A 68 -2.75 -6.61 2.18
CA ALA A 68 -1.62 -6.13 1.39
C ALA A 68 -1.07 -7.25 0.49
N CYS A 69 -0.81 -6.93 -0.79
CA CYS A 69 -0.27 -7.89 -1.77
C CYS A 69 1.26 -7.90 -1.82
N GLY A 70 1.92 -7.07 -1.00
CA GLY A 70 3.37 -6.96 -0.92
C GLY A 70 3.80 -5.93 0.12
N LEU A 71 5.11 -5.77 0.27
CA LEU A 71 5.74 -4.83 1.18
C LEU A 71 6.69 -3.92 0.39
N LYS A 72 6.78 -2.65 0.80
CA LYS A 72 7.75 -1.71 0.27
C LYS A 72 8.76 -1.33 1.35
N LEU A 73 10.03 -1.61 1.10
CA LEU A 73 11.14 -0.95 1.79
C LEU A 73 11.40 0.40 1.12
N HIS A 74 11.42 1.47 1.92
CA HIS A 74 11.74 2.81 1.44
C HIS A 74 12.77 3.48 2.35
N GLU A 75 13.70 4.25 1.78
CA GLU A 75 14.77 4.91 2.54
C GLU A 75 14.23 5.91 3.56
N ASP A 76 13.18 6.66 3.20
CA ASP A 76 12.45 7.58 4.11
C ASP A 76 11.84 6.88 5.33
N TRP A 77 11.67 5.56 5.26
CA TRP A 77 11.25 4.72 6.37
C TRP A 77 12.38 3.94 7.03
N GLY A 78 13.62 4.09 6.56
CA GLY A 78 14.81 3.37 7.03
C GLY A 78 15.00 2.02 6.34
N THR A 79 15.60 2.01 5.15
CA THR A 79 16.06 0.76 4.49
C THR A 79 17.45 0.40 5.00
N THR A 80 17.51 0.05 6.29
CA THR A 80 18.72 -0.33 7.01
C THR A 80 19.06 -1.80 6.84
#